data_AF-A0A399Q5Q8-F1
#
_entry.id   AF-A0A399Q5Q8-F1
#
_cell.length_a   1.000
_cell.length_b   1.000
_cell.length_c   1.000
_cell.angle_alpha   90.00
_cell.angle_beta   90.00
_cell.angle_gamma   90.00
#
_symmetry.space_group_name_H-M   'P 1'
#
loop_
_entity.id
_entity.type
_entity.pdbx_description
1 polymer ?
#
loop_
_entity_poly.entity_id
_entity_poly.type
_entity_poly.pdbx_seq_one_letter_code
_entity_poly.pdbx_strand_id
1 'polypeptide(L)'
;MPMDKPLRNYANMSHPATDQPVLFIDADAPLRDLHACASERLNAVLKYLDLMACIHLPDIITVSTIARLMVQDVSDVFRVIEQRGFDVPG
;
A
#
# COMPACT_ATOMS: atom_id res chain seq x y z
N MET A 1 -15.23 5.31 25.98
CA MET A 1 -14.87 6.42 25.07
C MET A 1 -15.31 6.00 23.67
N PRO A 2 -16.23 6.70 23.00
CA PRO A 2 -16.70 6.24 21.71
C PRO A 2 -15.78 6.75 20.60
N MET A 3 -15.19 5.83 19.83
CA MET A 3 -14.51 6.08 18.55
C MET A 3 -15.57 6.26 17.46
N ASP A 4 -16.36 7.33 17.54
CA ASP A 4 -17.41 7.65 16.54
C ASP A 4 -16.93 8.75 15.59
N LYS A 5 -15.83 8.50 14.89
CA LYS A 5 -15.59 9.16 13.61
C LYS A 5 -15.51 8.06 12.57
N PRO A 6 -16.50 7.91 11.68
CA PRO A 6 -16.37 6.96 10.59
C PRO A 6 -15.12 7.38 9.84
N LEU A 7 -14.22 6.43 9.76
CA LEU A 7 -13.00 6.44 9.00
C LEU A 7 -13.39 6.64 7.51
N ARG A 8 -13.72 7.87 7.13
CA ARG A 8 -14.36 8.24 5.84
C ARG A 8 -13.38 8.36 4.67
N ASN A 9 -12.08 8.26 4.96
CA ASN A 9 -11.02 8.71 4.05
C ASN A 9 -10.12 7.57 3.55
N TYR A 10 -10.52 6.30 3.76
CA TYR A 10 -9.71 5.14 3.40
C TYR A 10 -10.00 4.64 2.01
N ALA A 11 -8.93 4.49 1.23
CA ALA A 11 -9.01 3.83 -0.06
C ALA A 11 -9.20 2.32 0.13
N ASN A 12 -10.15 1.75 -0.62
CA ASN A 12 -10.38 0.31 -0.63
C ASN A 12 -9.23 -0.39 -1.38
N MET A 13 -8.66 -1.45 -0.77
CA MET A 13 -7.60 -2.24 -1.40
C MET A 13 -8.11 -2.92 -2.67
N SER A 14 -7.24 -3.03 -3.67
CA SER A 14 -7.57 -3.78 -4.89
C SER A 14 -7.56 -5.30 -4.70
N HIS A 15 -6.83 -5.83 -3.70
CA HIS A 15 -6.84 -7.25 -3.33
C HIS A 15 -6.70 -7.46 -1.81
N PRO A 16 -7.76 -7.90 -1.13
CA PRO A 16 -7.71 -8.33 0.26
C PRO A 16 -6.81 -9.52 0.53
N ALA A 17 -5.95 -9.44 1.55
CA ALA A 17 -5.31 -10.62 2.14
C ALA A 17 -6.22 -11.31 3.19
N THR A 18 -7.27 -10.64 3.63
CA THR A 18 -8.23 -11.08 4.68
C THR A 18 -9.65 -10.73 4.26
N ASP A 19 -10.69 -11.21 4.96
CA ASP A 19 -12.08 -10.83 4.64
C ASP A 19 -12.40 -9.36 4.96
N GLN A 20 -11.53 -8.69 5.73
CA GLN A 20 -11.65 -7.27 6.09
C GLN A 20 -10.27 -6.59 6.09
N PRO A 21 -9.67 -6.37 4.92
CA PRO A 21 -8.46 -5.57 4.86
C PRO A 21 -8.86 -4.10 4.95
N VAL A 22 -8.21 -3.34 5.81
CA VAL A 22 -8.33 -1.88 5.77
C VAL A 22 -6.93 -1.35 5.53
N LEU A 23 -6.62 -1.00 4.28
CA LEU A 23 -5.42 -0.23 4.04
C LEU A 23 -5.69 1.21 4.42
N PHE A 24 -4.95 1.68 5.43
CA PHE A 24 -5.14 3.01 5.95
C PHE A 24 -4.41 4.04 5.07
N ILE A 25 -4.84 4.22 3.82
CA ILE A 25 -4.40 5.38 3.00
C ILE A 25 -5.36 6.50 3.30
N ASP A 26 -4.88 7.57 3.96
CA ASP A 26 -5.64 8.81 4.05
C ASP A 26 -5.62 9.48 2.67
N ALA A 27 -6.70 9.32 1.91
CA ALA A 27 -6.80 9.86 0.57
C ALA A 27 -6.70 11.39 0.56
N ASP A 28 -6.94 12.07 1.69
CA ASP A 28 -6.87 13.52 1.78
C ASP A 28 -5.47 14.06 2.11
N ALA A 29 -4.51 13.19 2.48
CA ALA A 29 -3.16 13.58 2.83
C ALA A 29 -2.47 14.39 1.69
N PRO A 30 -1.56 15.32 2.02
CA PRO A 30 -0.82 16.07 1.01
C PRO A 30 -0.15 15.13 -0.02
N LEU A 31 -0.19 15.47 -1.31
CA LEU A 31 0.43 14.65 -2.37
C LEU A 31 1.90 14.32 -2.06
N ARG A 32 2.64 15.28 -1.49
CA ARG A 32 4.02 15.08 -1.05
C ARG A 32 4.15 13.94 -0.04
N ASP A 33 3.21 13.85 0.90
CA ASP A 33 3.21 12.84 1.95
C ASP A 33 2.76 11.49 1.39
N LEU A 34 1.81 11.48 0.44
CA LEU A 34 1.45 10.28 -0.31
C LEU A 34 2.64 9.73 -1.13
N HIS A 35 3.40 10.60 -1.80
CA HIS A 35 4.62 10.22 -2.52
C HIS A 35 5.73 9.69 -1.58
N ALA A 36 5.91 10.33 -0.42
CA ALA A 36 6.83 9.84 0.60
C ALA A 36 6.40 8.46 1.11
N CYS A 37 5.11 8.28 1.39
CA CYS A 37 4.54 7.01 1.82
C CYS A 37 4.74 5.89 0.78
N ALA A 38 4.49 6.17 -0.50
CA ALA A 38 4.76 5.23 -1.60
C ALA A 38 6.25 4.85 -1.66
N SER A 39 7.14 5.83 -1.48
CA SER A 39 8.59 5.61 -1.49
C SER A 39 9.05 4.74 -0.33
N GLU A 40 8.53 4.97 0.89
CA GLU A 40 8.82 4.16 2.06
C GLU A 40 8.34 2.70 1.88
N ARG A 41 7.13 2.52 1.36
CA ARG A 41 6.55 1.19 1.09
C ARG A 41 7.32 0.43 0.01
N LEU A 42 7.73 1.11 -1.06
CA LEU A 42 8.59 0.51 -2.09
C LEU A 42 9.97 0.12 -1.52
N ASN A 43 10.56 0.96 -0.68
CA ASN A 43 11.82 0.63 -0.01
C ASN A 43 11.68 -0.61 0.90
N ALA A 44 10.51 -0.78 1.54
CA ALA A 44 10.22 -1.98 2.31
C ALA A 44 10.13 -3.24 1.43
N VAL A 45 9.51 -3.13 0.23
CA VAL A 45 9.49 -4.23 -0.76
C VAL A 45 10.92 -4.65 -1.13
N LEU A 46 11.79 -3.68 -1.43
CA LEU A 46 13.17 -3.97 -1.80
C LEU A 46 13.92 -4.68 -0.66
N LYS A 47 13.81 -4.17 0.57
CA LYS A 47 14.42 -4.82 1.75
C LYS A 47 13.89 -6.24 1.98
N TYR A 48 12.60 -6.47 1.75
CA TYR A 48 12.02 -7.80 1.83
C TYR A 48 12.64 -8.75 0.79
N LEU A 49 12.72 -8.32 -0.47
CA LEU A 49 13.32 -9.13 -1.53
C LEU A 49 14.80 -9.43 -1.29
N ASP A 50 15.57 -8.44 -0.81
CA ASP A 50 16.98 -8.61 -0.43
C ASP A 50 17.14 -9.62 0.72
N LEU A 51 16.25 -9.55 1.72
CA LEU A 51 16.23 -10.52 2.81
C LEU A 51 15.94 -11.92 2.28
N MET A 52 14.93 -12.07 1.42
CA MET A 52 14.56 -13.38 0.86
C MET A 52 15.65 -13.97 -0.04
N ALA A 53 16.45 -13.13 -0.72
CA ALA A 53 17.59 -13.59 -1.51
C ALA A 53 18.72 -14.18 -0.64
N CYS A 54 18.84 -13.77 0.63
CA CYS A 54 19.87 -14.25 1.55
C CYS A 54 19.49 -15.56 2.27
N ILE A 55 18.21 -15.95 2.27
CA ILE A 55 17.73 -17.12 3.02
C ILE A 55 17.79 -18.35 2.11
N HIS A 56 18.51 -19.40 2.53
CA HIS A 56 18.44 -20.70 1.86
C HIS A 56 17.07 -21.32 2.08
N LEU A 57 16.31 -21.49 1.00
CA LEU A 57 14.95 -22.08 0.91
C LEU A 57 13.83 -21.24 1.51
N PRO A 58 13.43 -20.13 0.88
CA PRO A 58 12.06 -19.64 1.05
C PRO A 58 11.09 -20.61 0.37
N ASP A 59 9.94 -20.84 1.00
CA ASP A 59 8.77 -21.24 0.25
C ASP A 59 8.46 -20.15 -0.80
N ILE A 60 8.79 -20.43 -2.06
CA ILE A 60 8.66 -19.51 -3.20
C ILE A 60 7.22 -18.99 -3.32
N ILE A 61 6.23 -19.81 -2.98
CA ILE A 61 4.82 -19.44 -3.03
C ILE A 61 4.51 -18.37 -1.98
N THR A 62 5.02 -18.55 -0.77
CA THR A 62 4.89 -17.57 0.32
C THR A 62 5.60 -16.27 -0.04
N VAL A 63 6.82 -16.33 -0.58
CA VAL A 63 7.56 -15.12 -1.01
C VAL A 63 6.84 -14.37 -2.11
N SER A 64 6.38 -15.08 -3.14
CA SER A 64 5.63 -14.49 -4.24
C SER A 64 4.33 -13.85 -3.75
N THR A 65 3.65 -14.47 -2.78
CA THR A 65 2.42 -13.94 -2.21
C THR A 65 2.66 -12.67 -1.40
N ILE A 66 3.67 -12.65 -0.53
CA ILE A 66 4.01 -11.45 0.26
C ILE A 66 4.48 -10.32 -0.66
N ALA A 67 5.38 -10.61 -1.62
CA ALA A 67 5.85 -9.62 -2.58
C ALA A 67 4.70 -9.02 -3.39
N ARG A 68 3.75 -9.85 -3.84
CA ARG A 68 2.55 -9.38 -4.55
C ARG A 68 1.70 -8.44 -3.69
N LEU A 69 1.45 -8.79 -2.42
CA LEU A 69 0.69 -7.94 -1.50
C LEU A 69 1.38 -6.60 -1.26
N MET A 70 2.70 -6.60 -1.05
CA MET A 70 3.47 -5.37 -0.84
C MET A 70 3.54 -4.49 -2.11
N VAL A 71 3.57 -5.08 -3.30
CA VAL A 71 3.50 -4.32 -4.55
C VAL A 71 2.10 -3.74 -4.76
N GLN A 72 1.04 -4.51 -4.49
CA GLN A 72 -0.34 -4.04 -4.55
C GLN A 72 -0.59 -2.86 -3.60
N ASP A 73 -0.01 -2.92 -2.41
CA ASP A 73 -0.04 -1.85 -1.42
C ASP A 73 0.55 -0.54 -1.97
N VAL A 74 1.69 -0.60 -2.67
CA VAL A 74 2.29 0.56 -3.35
C VAL A 74 1.42 1.03 -4.51
N SER A 75 0.89 0.11 -5.32
CA SER A 75 -0.02 0.43 -6.43
C SER A 75 -1.29 1.14 -5.97
N ASP A 76 -1.86 0.75 -4.81
CA ASP A 76 -3.03 1.40 -4.25
C ASP A 76 -2.74 2.85 -3.82
N VAL A 77 -1.54 3.14 -3.30
CA VAL A 77 -1.11 4.53 -3.01
C VAL A 77 -0.95 5.33 -4.31
N PHE A 78 -0.34 4.75 -5.34
CA PHE A 78 -0.22 5.42 -6.64
C PHE A 78 -1.58 5.72 -7.27
N ARG A 79 -2.55 4.81 -7.17
CA ARG A 79 -3.91 5.02 -7.67
C ARG A 79 -4.59 6.22 -7.00
N VAL A 80 -4.39 6.42 -5.70
CA VAL A 80 -4.92 7.60 -4.98
C VAL A 80 -4.24 8.89 -5.47
N ILE A 81 -2.92 8.85 -5.67
CA ILE A 81 -2.15 9.98 -6.22
C ILE A 81 -2.66 10.34 -7.62
N GLU A 82 -2.82 9.35 -8.49
CA GLU A 82 -3.32 9.52 -9.86
C GLU A 82 -4.73 10.10 -9.88
N GLN A 83 -5.66 9.55 -9.10
CA GLN A 83 -7.03 10.07 -9.00
C GLN A 83 -7.04 11.56 -8.65
N ARG A 84 -6.20 11.99 -7.70
CA ARG A 84 -6.10 13.41 -7.32
C ARG A 84 -5.35 14.27 -8.34
N GLY A 85 -4.39 13.70 -9.07
CA GLY A 85 -3.66 14.38 -10.14
C GLY A 85 -4.48 14.61 -11.41
N PHE A 86 -5.42 13.70 -11.71
CA PHE A 86 -6.30 13.79 -12.88
C PHE A 86 -7.63 14.51 -12.61
N ASP A 87 -8.06 14.65 -11.35
CA ASP A 87 -9.26 15.42 -10.96
C ASP A 87 -9.07 16.95 -10.95
N VAL A 88 -7.87 17.47 -11.26
CA VAL A 88 -7.66 18.91 -11.44
C VAL A 88 -8.10 19.29 -12.87
N PRO A 89 -9.21 20.04 -13.06
CA PRO A 89 -9.52 20.61 -14.36
C PRO A 89 -8.45 21.65 -14.67
N GLY A 90 -7.77 21.47 -15.80
CA GLY A 90 -6.81 22.46 -16.32
C GLY A 90 -7.46 23.79 -16.67
#